data_AF-A0A705X0H3-F1
#
_entry.id   AF-A0A705X0H3-F1
#
_cell.length_a   1.000
_cell.length_b   1.000
_cell.length_c   1.000
_cell.angle_alpha   90.00
_cell.angle_beta   90.00
_cell.angle_gamma   90.00
#
_symmetry.space_group_name_H-M   'P 1'
#
loop_
_entity.id
_entity.type
_entity.pdbx_description
1 polymer ?
#
loop_
_entity_poly.entity_id
_entity_poly.type
_entity_poly.pdbx_seq_one_letter_code
_entity_poly.pdbx_strand_id
1 'polypeptide(L)'
;FPDVTLVALLDVDGALFSADFRSAERFAQLYTQVSGRAGRAGKQGEVVLQTHHPEHPLLQTLLYKGYDAFAEQALAERQTLQLPPWTSHVIIRAEDHNNQQAPVFLQQLRNLIQASPLSDDKLWILGPVPALAPKRGGRYRWQILLQHPSRIRLQHIISGTLALINTLPEARKVKWVLDVDPIEG
;
A
#
# COMPACT_ATOMS: atom_id res chain seq x y z
N PHE A 1 28.41 -7.62 2.85
CA PHE A 1 29.39 -7.06 1.90
C PHE A 1 30.47 -6.31 2.68
N PRO A 2 31.62 -6.93 2.96
CA PRO A 2 32.66 -6.37 3.85
C PRO A 2 33.48 -5.22 3.22
N ASP A 3 33.43 -5.05 1.91
CA ASP A 3 34.23 -4.05 1.17
C ASP A 3 33.39 -2.93 0.53
N VAL A 4 32.10 -2.85 0.88
CA VAL A 4 31.24 -1.76 0.39
C VAL A 4 31.48 -0.51 1.24
N THR A 5 32.07 0.51 0.63
CA THR A 5 32.35 1.82 1.23
C THR A 5 31.51 2.95 0.61
N LEU A 6 30.72 2.67 -0.42
CA LEU A 6 29.82 3.63 -1.05
C LEU A 6 28.46 2.97 -1.29
N VAL A 7 27.40 3.64 -0.86
CA VAL A 7 26.02 3.27 -1.18
C VAL A 7 25.34 4.47 -1.83
N ALA A 8 24.75 4.29 -3.00
CA ALA A 8 23.95 5.32 -3.64
C ALA A 8 22.47 4.91 -3.63
N LEU A 9 21.60 5.78 -3.14
CA LEU A 9 20.15 5.65 -3.21
C LEU A 9 19.64 6.57 -4.33
N LEU A 10 19.35 5.98 -5.49
CA LEU A 10 19.01 6.72 -6.71
C LEU A 10 17.54 7.10 -6.83
N ASP A 11 16.65 6.35 -6.17
CA ASP A 11 15.19 6.48 -6.32
C ASP A 11 14.53 7.02 -5.04
N VAL A 12 15.03 8.17 -4.57
CA VAL A 12 14.41 8.88 -3.44
C VAL A 12 13.06 9.46 -3.87
N ASP A 13 12.99 10.00 -5.09
CA ASP A 13 11.77 10.65 -5.60
C ASP A 13 10.64 9.63 -5.81
N GLY A 14 10.93 8.45 -6.37
CA GLY A 14 9.93 7.39 -6.51
C GLY A 14 9.41 6.88 -5.17
N ALA A 15 10.21 6.99 -4.11
CA ALA A 15 9.77 6.66 -2.75
C ALA A 15 8.88 7.74 -2.12
N LEU A 16 9.23 9.02 -2.30
CA LEU A 16 8.50 10.16 -1.74
C LEU A 16 7.17 10.42 -2.45
N PHE A 17 7.11 10.23 -3.76
CA PHE A 17 5.93 10.55 -4.59
C PHE A 17 5.21 9.29 -5.11
N SER A 18 5.41 8.16 -4.45
CA SER A 18 4.79 6.89 -4.82
C SER A 18 3.27 6.91 -4.65
N ALA A 19 2.57 6.17 -5.51
CA ALA A 19 1.15 5.85 -5.29
C ALA A 19 0.94 4.90 -4.08
N ASP A 20 1.99 4.22 -3.62
CA ASP A 20 1.98 3.46 -2.37
C ASP A 20 2.45 4.35 -1.21
N PHE A 21 1.53 4.71 -0.31
CA PHE A 21 1.80 5.55 0.85
C PHE A 21 2.83 4.95 1.84
N ARG A 22 3.18 3.67 1.69
CA ARG A 22 4.22 3.01 2.49
C ARG A 22 5.62 3.13 1.90
N SER A 23 5.77 3.64 0.68
CA SER A 23 7.07 3.77 0.01
C SER A 23 8.06 4.65 0.77
N ALA A 24 7.60 5.78 1.33
CA ALA A 24 8.45 6.65 2.13
C ALA A 24 9.02 5.95 3.38
N GLU A 25 8.23 5.09 4.04
CA GLU A 25 8.67 4.32 5.20
C GLU A 25 9.70 3.26 4.82
N ARG A 26 9.46 2.51 3.72
CA ARG A 26 10.43 1.52 3.22
C ARG A 26 11.76 2.17 2.85
N PHE A 27 11.70 3.36 2.24
CA PHE A 27 12.89 4.16 1.96
C PHE A 27 13.62 4.57 3.23
N ALA A 28 12.91 5.07 4.25
CA ALA A 28 13.53 5.45 5.52
C ALA A 28 14.22 4.26 6.21
N GLN A 29 13.59 3.08 6.20
CA GLN A 29 14.17 1.85 6.74
C GLN A 29 15.44 1.44 5.98
N LEU A 30 15.40 1.49 4.64
CA LEU A 30 16.55 1.19 3.80
C LEU A 30 17.69 2.18 4.08
N TYR A 31 17.40 3.47 4.11
CA TYR A 31 18.37 4.52 4.42
C TYR A 31 19.04 4.27 5.78
N THR A 32 18.26 4.08 6.85
CA THR A 32 18.82 3.81 8.18
C THR A 32 19.69 2.56 8.21
N GLN A 33 19.28 1.51 7.48
CA GLN A 33 20.05 0.27 7.38
C GLN A 33 21.41 0.47 6.68
N VAL A 34 21.43 1.19 5.55
CA VAL A 34 22.67 1.38 4.77
C VAL A 34 23.60 2.38 5.41
N SER A 35 23.07 3.48 5.96
CA SER A 35 23.85 4.50 6.70
C SER A 35 24.47 3.92 7.97
N GLY A 36 23.77 3.03 8.66
CA GLY A 36 24.31 2.33 9.84
C GLY A 36 25.35 1.25 9.52
N ARG A 37 25.43 0.75 8.29
CA ARG A 37 26.38 -0.29 7.85
C ARG A 37 27.64 0.28 7.19
N ALA A 38 27.49 1.36 6.42
CA ALA A 38 28.61 2.02 5.75
C ALA A 38 29.65 2.56 6.75
N GLY A 39 29.22 2.97 7.96
CA GLY A 39 30.11 3.46 9.02
C GLY A 39 30.66 2.41 10.00
N ARG A 40 30.39 1.11 9.82
CA ARG A 40 30.88 0.05 10.73
C ARG A 40 32.17 -0.60 10.20
N ALA A 41 32.98 -1.11 11.13
CA ALA A 41 34.29 -1.74 10.88
C ALA A 41 35.46 -0.78 10.60
N GLY A 42 35.40 0.47 11.07
CA GLY A 42 36.53 1.41 11.02
C GLY A 42 36.86 1.97 9.63
N LYS A 43 36.10 1.59 8.60
CA LYS A 43 36.14 2.20 7.27
C LYS A 43 35.10 3.34 7.23
N GLN A 44 35.48 4.51 6.72
CA GLN A 44 34.52 5.56 6.40
C GLN A 44 33.73 5.15 5.17
N GLY A 45 32.44 4.89 5.34
CA GLY A 45 31.54 4.66 4.22
C GLY A 45 30.68 5.89 3.94
N GLU A 46 30.41 6.13 2.67
CA GLU A 46 29.62 7.25 2.18
C GLU A 46 28.25 6.76 1.70
N VAL A 47 27.20 7.55 1.99
CA VAL A 47 25.85 7.32 1.47
C VAL A 47 25.44 8.56 0.67
N VAL A 48 25.21 8.36 -0.63
CA VAL A 48 24.78 9.41 -1.55
C VAL A 48 23.30 9.23 -1.85
N LEU A 49 22.54 10.31 -1.75
CA LEU A 49 21.12 10.35 -2.09
C LEU A 49 20.92 11.21 -3.32
N GLN A 50 20.23 10.69 -4.32
CA GLN A 50 19.82 11.44 -5.50
C GLN A 50 18.33 11.74 -5.42
N THR A 51 17.98 13.02 -5.41
CA THR A 51 16.60 13.51 -5.39
C THR A 51 16.52 14.85 -6.10
N HIS A 52 15.39 15.12 -6.73
CA HIS A 52 15.06 16.46 -7.23
C HIS A 52 14.54 17.39 -6.12
N HIS A 53 14.22 16.84 -4.95
CA HIS A 53 13.59 17.55 -3.83
C HIS A 53 14.37 17.38 -2.52
N PRO A 54 15.65 17.81 -2.46
CA PRO A 54 16.45 17.70 -1.25
C PRO A 54 15.81 18.43 -0.05
N GLU A 55 15.03 19.48 -0.29
CA GLU A 55 14.31 20.27 0.72
C GLU A 55 13.06 19.59 1.30
N HIS A 56 12.68 18.40 0.82
CA HIS A 56 11.45 17.74 1.24
C HIS A 56 11.40 17.52 2.77
N PRO A 57 10.33 17.94 3.48
CA PRO A 57 10.30 17.94 4.95
C PRO A 57 10.57 16.57 5.59
N LEU A 58 9.94 15.50 5.09
CA LEU A 58 10.18 14.14 5.61
C LEU A 58 11.62 13.68 5.37
N LEU A 59 12.22 14.07 4.23
CA LEU A 59 13.59 13.70 3.90
C LEU A 59 14.57 14.40 4.85
N GLN A 60 14.38 15.70 5.05
CA GLN A 60 15.17 16.52 5.98
C GLN A 60 15.08 15.97 7.41
N THR A 61 13.87 15.64 7.89
CA THR A 61 13.69 15.03 9.21
C THR A 61 14.46 13.71 9.32
N LEU A 62 14.35 12.83 8.33
CA LEU A 62 15.07 11.55 8.32
C LEU A 62 16.59 11.73 8.36
N LEU A 63 17.12 12.64 7.54
CA LEU A 63 18.57 12.87 7.40
C LEU A 63 19.19 13.49 8.66
N TYR A 64 18.51 14.47 9.28
CA TYR A 64 19.10 15.27 10.36
C TYR A 64 18.60 14.91 11.76
N LYS A 65 17.43 14.30 11.89
CA LYS A 65 16.82 13.93 13.19
C LYS A 65 16.70 12.41 13.38
N GLY A 66 16.93 11.63 12.32
CA GLY A 66 16.91 10.17 12.38
C GLY A 66 15.52 9.56 12.21
N TYR A 67 15.48 8.24 12.31
CA TYR A 67 14.30 7.44 11.98
C TYR A 67 13.11 7.69 12.90
N ASP A 68 13.32 7.82 14.20
CA ASP A 68 12.21 7.96 15.16
C ASP A 68 11.44 9.27 14.94
N ALA A 69 12.16 10.37 14.72
CA ALA A 69 11.54 11.66 14.39
C ALA A 69 10.80 11.62 13.04
N PHE A 70 11.35 10.90 12.05
CA PHE A 70 10.66 10.65 10.79
C PHE A 70 9.38 9.85 11.00
N ALA A 71 9.43 8.78 11.80
CA ALA A 71 8.30 7.89 12.05
C ALA A 71 7.15 8.63 12.76
N GLU A 72 7.45 9.48 13.74
CA GLU A 72 6.45 10.34 14.38
C GLU A 72 5.76 11.26 13.37
N GLN A 73 6.55 11.93 12.51
CA GLN A 73 6.00 12.83 11.48
C GLN A 73 5.16 12.06 10.45
N ALA A 74 5.63 10.92 9.98
CA ALA A 74 4.90 10.08 9.02
C ALA A 74 3.61 9.51 9.62
N LEU A 75 3.62 9.10 10.90
CA LEU A 75 2.42 8.63 11.59
C LEU A 75 1.36 9.72 11.74
N ALA A 76 1.78 10.95 12.06
CA ALA A 76 0.87 12.09 12.13
C ALA A 76 0.22 12.39 10.77
N GLU A 77 0.99 12.36 9.68
CA GLU A 77 0.47 12.54 8.32
C GLU A 77 -0.49 11.40 7.91
N ARG A 78 -0.18 10.16 8.26
CA ARG A 78 -1.11 9.03 8.02
C ARG A 78 -2.42 9.19 8.79
N GLN A 79 -2.40 9.82 9.97
CA GLN A 79 -3.61 10.06 10.76
C GLN A 79 -4.52 11.07 10.06
N THR A 80 -3.96 12.17 9.54
CA THR A 80 -4.74 13.20 8.85
C THR A 80 -5.34 12.67 7.55
N LEU A 81 -4.63 11.77 6.86
CA LEU A 81 -5.07 11.12 5.63
C LEU A 81 -5.94 9.88 5.85
N GLN A 82 -6.21 9.48 7.09
CA GLN A 82 -6.97 8.27 7.43
C GLN A 82 -6.38 7.01 6.78
N LEU A 83 -5.07 6.83 6.89
CA LEU A 83 -4.33 5.67 6.39
C LEU A 83 -3.90 4.74 7.54
N PRO A 84 -3.62 3.46 7.26
CA PRO A 84 -3.05 2.54 8.24
C PRO A 84 -1.81 3.13 8.93
N PRO A 85 -1.65 3.00 10.26
CA PRO A 85 -2.39 2.10 11.15
C PRO A 85 -3.70 2.68 11.71
N TRP A 86 -4.10 3.90 11.35
CA TRP A 86 -5.28 4.58 11.90
C TRP A 86 -6.61 4.04 11.34
N THR A 87 -6.55 3.41 10.17
CA THR A 87 -7.66 2.68 9.57
C THR A 87 -7.21 1.28 9.16
N SER A 88 -8.15 0.36 9.03
CA SER A 88 -7.92 -0.97 8.45
C SER A 88 -8.22 -0.97 6.96
N HIS A 89 -7.38 -1.67 6.20
CA HIS A 89 -7.51 -1.81 4.75
C HIS A 89 -7.72 -3.26 4.36
N VAL A 90 -8.58 -3.49 3.37
CA VAL A 90 -8.69 -4.77 2.67
C VAL A 90 -8.67 -4.51 1.18
N ILE A 91 -7.83 -5.22 0.45
CA ILE A 91 -7.83 -5.19 -1.01
C ILE A 91 -8.48 -6.48 -1.52
N ILE A 92 -9.42 -6.35 -2.46
CA ILE A 92 -9.93 -7.47 -3.23
C ILE A 92 -9.45 -7.29 -4.66
N ARG A 93 -8.63 -8.23 -5.15
CA ARG A 93 -8.10 -8.22 -6.50
C ARG A 93 -8.82 -9.26 -7.34
N ALA A 94 -9.11 -8.93 -8.58
CA ALA A 94 -9.61 -9.87 -9.58
C ALA A 94 -8.79 -9.76 -10.85
N GLU A 95 -8.60 -10.88 -11.53
CA GLU A 95 -7.92 -10.94 -12.81
C GLU A 95 -8.69 -11.78 -13.83
N ASP A 96 -8.63 -11.33 -15.08
CA ASP A 96 -9.20 -12.00 -16.25
C ASP A 96 -8.23 -11.94 -17.44
N HIS A 97 -8.61 -12.58 -18.56
CA HIS A 97 -7.79 -12.57 -19.79
C HIS A 97 -8.23 -11.50 -20.80
N ASN A 98 -9.43 -10.93 -20.66
CA ASN A 98 -10.07 -10.09 -21.67
C ASN A 98 -10.35 -8.64 -21.21
N ASN A 99 -9.98 -8.27 -19.98
CA ASN A 99 -10.17 -6.93 -19.41
C ASN A 99 -11.64 -6.49 -19.34
N GLN A 100 -12.57 -7.42 -19.08
CA GLN A 100 -14.01 -7.16 -19.08
C GLN A 100 -14.72 -7.78 -17.87
N GLN A 101 -14.39 -9.01 -17.51
CA GLN A 101 -15.06 -9.76 -16.45
C GLN A 101 -14.61 -9.32 -15.05
N ALA A 102 -13.31 -9.11 -14.86
CA ALA A 102 -12.72 -8.69 -13.58
C ALA A 102 -13.32 -7.37 -13.05
N PRO A 103 -13.38 -6.27 -13.83
CA PRO A 103 -13.98 -5.02 -13.35
C PRO A 103 -15.48 -5.15 -13.07
N VAL A 104 -16.23 -5.91 -13.89
CA VAL A 104 -17.68 -6.14 -13.70
C VAL A 104 -17.93 -6.90 -12.39
N PHE A 105 -17.20 -7.99 -12.15
CA PHE A 105 -17.27 -8.74 -10.89
C PHE A 105 -16.99 -7.83 -9.68
N LEU A 106 -15.91 -7.05 -9.73
CA LEU A 106 -15.54 -6.17 -8.62
C LEU A 106 -16.56 -5.05 -8.39
N GLN A 107 -17.21 -4.55 -9.45
CA GLN A 107 -18.29 -3.58 -9.31
C GLN A 107 -19.53 -4.18 -8.65
N GLN A 108 -19.91 -5.41 -9.04
CA GLN A 108 -21.01 -6.13 -8.39
C GLN A 108 -20.70 -6.42 -6.92
N LEU A 109 -19.47 -6.84 -6.63
CA LEU A 109 -19.01 -7.09 -5.27
C LEU A 109 -19.01 -5.80 -4.44
N ARG A 110 -18.54 -4.67 -4.99
CA ARG A 110 -18.62 -3.35 -4.34
C ARG A 110 -20.06 -3.03 -3.94
N ASN A 111 -21.02 -3.18 -4.86
CA ASN A 111 -22.42 -2.89 -4.59
C ASN A 111 -22.99 -3.80 -3.48
N LEU A 112 -22.64 -5.08 -3.49
CA LEU A 112 -23.05 -6.05 -2.46
C LEU A 112 -22.49 -5.67 -1.08
N ILE A 113 -21.23 -5.23 -1.02
CA ILE A 113 -20.59 -4.78 0.22
C ILE A 113 -21.28 -3.51 0.75
N GLN A 114 -21.57 -2.54 -0.11
CA GLN A 114 -22.28 -1.31 0.27
C GLN A 114 -23.71 -1.58 0.78
N ALA A 115 -24.35 -2.64 0.29
CA ALA A 115 -25.67 -3.07 0.75
C ALA A 115 -25.64 -3.86 2.08
N SER A 116 -24.46 -4.11 2.65
CA SER A 116 -24.34 -4.79 3.95
C SER A 116 -25.08 -4.01 5.05
N PRO A 117 -25.87 -4.66 5.91
CA PRO A 117 -26.53 -4.01 7.06
C PRO A 117 -25.54 -3.36 8.04
N LEU A 118 -24.27 -3.76 7.98
CA LEU A 118 -23.20 -3.22 8.81
C LEU A 118 -22.43 -2.07 8.13
N SER A 119 -22.72 -1.76 6.85
CA SER A 119 -22.15 -0.61 6.16
C SER A 119 -22.61 0.68 6.84
N ASP A 120 -21.69 1.63 7.02
CA ASP A 120 -21.94 2.96 7.56
C ASP A 120 -21.16 4.01 6.76
N ASP A 121 -21.23 5.27 7.19
CA ASP A 121 -20.57 6.43 6.56
C ASP A 121 -19.03 6.36 6.62
N LYS A 122 -18.48 5.50 7.47
CA LYS A 122 -17.04 5.32 7.64
C LYS A 122 -16.48 4.24 6.73
N LEU A 123 -17.31 3.46 6.06
CA LEU A 123 -16.88 2.47 5.08
C LEU A 123 -16.58 3.17 3.75
N TRP A 124 -15.30 3.16 3.37
CA TRP A 124 -14.85 3.68 2.09
C TRP A 124 -14.52 2.52 1.16
N ILE A 125 -15.01 2.57 -0.08
CA ILE A 125 -14.69 1.60 -1.12
C ILE A 125 -14.22 2.35 -2.35
N LEU A 126 -12.93 2.23 -2.66
CA LEU A 126 -12.30 2.83 -3.83
C LEU A 126 -12.20 1.79 -4.95
N GLY A 127 -12.45 2.23 -6.19
CA GLY A 127 -12.45 1.37 -7.37
C GLY A 127 -13.82 0.83 -7.77
N PRO A 128 -13.88 -0.13 -8.71
CA PRO A 128 -12.76 -0.88 -9.27
C PRO A 128 -11.79 0.00 -10.07
N VAL A 129 -10.49 -0.21 -9.85
CA VAL A 129 -9.41 0.42 -10.61
C VAL A 129 -8.43 -0.65 -11.10
N PRO A 130 -7.68 -0.41 -12.19
CA PRO A 130 -6.54 -1.25 -12.54
C PRO A 130 -5.52 -1.28 -11.40
N ALA A 131 -4.89 -2.43 -11.15
CA ALA A 131 -3.78 -2.52 -10.20
C ALA A 131 -2.54 -1.76 -10.70
N LEU A 132 -1.61 -1.39 -9.80
CA LEU A 132 -0.36 -0.69 -10.15
C LEU A 132 0.45 -1.38 -11.26
N ALA A 133 0.35 -2.71 -11.36
CA ALA A 133 0.78 -3.50 -12.50
C ALA A 133 -0.46 -4.03 -13.26
N PRO A 134 -1.00 -3.27 -14.24
CA PRO A 134 -2.32 -3.52 -14.82
C PRO A 134 -2.41 -4.83 -15.62
N LYS A 135 -1.30 -5.31 -16.16
CA LYS A 135 -1.21 -6.57 -16.90
C LYS A 135 0.04 -7.33 -16.52
N ARG A 136 -0.11 -8.60 -16.11
CA ARG A 136 1.01 -9.48 -15.78
C ARG A 136 0.70 -10.90 -16.24
N GLY A 137 1.64 -11.53 -16.94
CA GLY A 137 1.46 -12.90 -17.43
C GLY A 137 0.24 -13.08 -18.33
N GLY A 138 -0.09 -12.07 -19.16
CA GLY A 138 -1.25 -12.12 -20.06
C GLY A 138 -2.61 -11.83 -19.40
N ARG A 139 -2.66 -11.61 -18.08
CA ARG A 139 -3.90 -11.32 -17.34
C ARG A 139 -4.00 -9.86 -16.95
N TYR A 140 -5.19 -9.30 -17.07
CA TYR A 140 -5.51 -7.94 -16.63
C TYR A 140 -5.92 -7.96 -15.17
N ARG A 141 -5.35 -7.06 -14.36
CA ARG A 141 -5.50 -7.05 -12.91
C ARG A 141 -6.25 -5.80 -12.48
N TRP A 142 -7.34 -6.01 -11.77
CA TRP A 142 -8.18 -4.98 -11.19
C TRP A 142 -8.30 -5.18 -9.68
N GLN A 143 -8.60 -4.11 -8.97
CA GLN A 143 -8.81 -4.18 -7.54
C GLN A 143 -9.83 -3.16 -7.04
N ILE A 144 -10.42 -3.48 -5.89
CA ILE A 144 -11.09 -2.53 -5.01
C ILE A 144 -10.34 -2.47 -3.68
N LEU A 145 -10.28 -1.28 -3.10
CA LEU A 145 -9.75 -1.06 -1.75
C LEU A 145 -10.91 -0.71 -0.83
N LEU A 146 -11.03 -1.44 0.27
CA LEU A 146 -11.93 -1.16 1.36
C LEU A 146 -11.16 -0.57 2.53
N GLN A 147 -11.72 0.48 3.11
CA GLN A 147 -11.15 1.15 4.27
C GLN A 147 -12.24 1.38 5.32
N HIS A 148 -11.89 1.12 6.58
CA HIS A 148 -12.76 1.45 7.71
C HIS A 148 -11.91 1.68 8.98
N PRO A 149 -12.27 2.63 9.88
CA PRO A 149 -11.53 2.85 11.13
C PRO A 149 -11.57 1.67 12.11
N SER A 150 -12.63 0.86 12.08
CA SER A 150 -12.75 -0.36 12.88
C SER A 150 -12.47 -1.62 12.07
N ARG A 151 -11.40 -2.34 12.44
CA ARG A 151 -11.02 -3.63 11.87
C ARG A 151 -12.12 -4.67 11.98
N ILE A 152 -12.72 -4.80 13.17
CA ILE A 152 -13.76 -5.79 13.47
C ILE A 152 -15.01 -5.53 12.61
N ARG A 153 -15.39 -4.25 12.46
CA ARG A 153 -16.54 -3.88 11.63
C ARG A 153 -16.29 -4.25 10.16
N LEU A 154 -15.11 -3.93 9.62
CA LEU A 154 -14.71 -4.29 8.26
C LEU A 154 -14.71 -5.81 8.05
N GLN A 155 -14.16 -6.55 9.01
CA GLN A 155 -14.16 -8.01 9.00
C GLN A 155 -15.58 -8.57 8.96
N HIS A 156 -16.50 -8.07 9.78
CA HIS A 156 -17.90 -8.54 9.76
C HIS A 156 -18.63 -8.20 8.45
N ILE A 157 -18.40 -7.01 7.90
CA ILE A 157 -18.95 -6.61 6.59
C ILE A 157 -18.48 -7.60 5.51
N ILE A 158 -17.18 -7.89 5.47
CA ILE A 158 -16.60 -8.80 4.49
C ILE A 158 -17.10 -10.22 4.69
N SER A 159 -17.06 -10.76 5.91
CA SER A 159 -17.51 -12.12 6.20
C SER A 159 -18.99 -12.34 5.82
N GLY A 160 -19.86 -11.37 6.12
CA GLY A 160 -21.26 -11.41 5.71
C GLY A 160 -21.44 -11.36 4.19
N THR A 161 -20.64 -10.53 3.51
CA THR A 161 -20.63 -10.44 2.04
C THR A 161 -20.15 -11.75 1.39
N LEU A 162 -19.09 -12.36 1.94
CA LEU A 162 -18.54 -13.61 1.42
C LEU A 162 -19.52 -14.78 1.49
N ALA A 163 -20.39 -14.82 2.51
CA ALA A 163 -21.47 -15.82 2.58
C ALA A 163 -22.43 -15.73 1.39
N LEU A 164 -22.57 -14.54 0.80
CA LEU A 164 -23.43 -14.25 -0.36
C LEU A 164 -22.68 -14.25 -1.69
N ILE A 165 -21.37 -14.56 -1.72
CA ILE A 165 -20.56 -14.45 -2.95
C ILE A 165 -21.08 -15.32 -4.11
N ASN A 166 -21.68 -16.46 -3.78
CA ASN A 166 -22.27 -17.38 -4.77
C ASN A 166 -23.47 -16.77 -5.52
N THR A 167 -24.04 -15.66 -5.03
CA THR A 167 -25.09 -14.92 -5.73
C THR A 167 -24.55 -14.14 -6.93
N LEU A 168 -23.23 -13.95 -7.05
CA LEU A 168 -22.57 -13.27 -8.15
C LEU A 168 -22.05 -14.33 -9.16
N PRO A 169 -22.69 -14.53 -10.32
CA PRO A 169 -22.26 -15.54 -11.29
C PRO A 169 -20.85 -15.29 -11.83
N GLU A 170 -20.44 -14.02 -11.91
CA GLU A 170 -19.12 -13.60 -12.38
C GLU A 170 -18.00 -14.03 -11.43
N ALA A 171 -18.28 -14.30 -10.15
CA ALA A 171 -17.30 -14.73 -9.17
C ALA A 171 -16.59 -16.04 -9.54
N ARG A 172 -17.22 -16.88 -10.36
CA ARG A 172 -16.66 -18.15 -10.86
C ARG A 172 -15.89 -18.01 -12.18
N LYS A 173 -16.02 -16.87 -12.86
CA LYS A 173 -15.40 -16.62 -14.18
C LYS A 173 -14.05 -15.91 -14.08
N VAL A 174 -13.78 -15.27 -12.94
CA VAL A 174 -12.55 -14.55 -12.67
C VAL A 174 -11.75 -15.24 -11.58
N LYS A 175 -10.43 -15.09 -11.60
CA LYS A 175 -9.62 -15.45 -10.44
C LYS A 175 -9.55 -14.24 -9.54
N TRP A 176 -9.98 -14.36 -8.30
CA TRP A 176 -9.94 -13.28 -7.33
C TRP A 176 -9.30 -13.72 -6.02
N VAL A 177 -8.74 -12.75 -5.31
CA VAL A 177 -8.08 -12.93 -4.02
C VAL A 177 -8.46 -11.78 -3.10
N LEU A 178 -8.50 -12.07 -1.81
CA LEU A 178 -8.77 -11.12 -0.75
C LEU A 178 -7.52 -11.01 0.12
N ASP A 179 -7.05 -9.78 0.33
CA ASP A 179 -5.86 -9.45 1.10
C ASP A 179 -6.24 -8.53 2.26
N VAL A 180 -6.11 -9.04 3.48
CA VAL A 180 -6.45 -8.31 4.72
C VAL A 180 -5.19 -7.65 5.26
N ASP A 181 -5.27 -6.36 5.54
CA ASP A 181 -4.14 -5.53 5.95
C ASP A 181 -2.96 -5.64 4.96
N PRO A 182 -3.20 -5.34 3.66
CA PRO A 182 -2.23 -5.57 2.60
C PRO A 182 -0.97 -4.75 2.85
N ILE A 183 0.19 -5.40 2.66
CA ILE A 183 1.51 -4.77 2.78
C ILE A 183 1.97 -4.09 1.49
N GLU A 184 1.33 -4.39 0.35
CA GLU A 184 1.61 -3.84 -0.98
C GLU A 184 0.31 -3.40 -1.69
N GLY A 185 0.38 -2.27 -2.41
CA GLY A 185 -0.69 -1.72 -3.26
C GLY A 185 -0.92 -2.47 -4.57
#